data_AF-A0A0H4WSV0-F1
#
_entry.id   AF-A0A0H4WSV0-F1
#
_cell.length_a   1.000
_cell.length_b   1.000
_cell.length_c   1.000
_cell.angle_alpha   90.00
_cell.angle_beta   90.00
_cell.angle_gamma   90.00
#
_symmetry.space_group_name_H-M   'P 1'
#
loop_
_entity.id
_entity.type
_entity.pdbx_description
1 polymer ?
#
loop_
_entity_poly.entity_id
_entity_poly.type
_entity_poly.pdbx_seq_one_letter_code
_entity_poly.pdbx_strand_id
1 'polypeptide(L)'
;MLAPTLPLVGALLLAQPGSEAPVLQPPSFPLPALTWGAPTACLMLPPTQHVPSGAWRAQCDDDAQRCRVAPVRELGADGVETDRPVARATHCSVSFDEETAERVKTYRMEPARADAPPGWYRDERGRVMQFNFDLNRRVWLGGAWAPMSHDGQVMHRMRADFGIAVEVPTRGDKTLHRLRFLETELHLGVHSLDLTLARYDFSIQREDPLLRVTTFLGKPRRHDLYLNMGLWMEALHLEQLKRDGQVARFLSLGAVQASVDLWHSRDLVSYVRVRAGTGVESDLVHGFNAVAPSAALEGDVTLDPDGFHHFRMSAEVETLLLAPRVEGRPRRPERLRVQAGYEVILLAINDQPLSLLVDGRGVRRDDIAGVPERWEWSASAGLRFSLWAPARRSAPIAVAARE
;
A
#
# COMPACT_ATOMS: atom_id res chain seq x y z
N MET A 1 61.86 -36.60 42.39
CA MET A 1 62.77 -35.47 42.65
C MET A 1 62.91 -34.67 41.37
N LEU A 2 62.93 -33.34 41.51
CA LEU A 2 63.12 -32.28 40.51
C LEU A 2 61.88 -31.89 39.68
N ALA A 3 61.42 -30.68 39.99
CA ALA A 3 60.35 -29.92 39.36
C ALA A 3 60.84 -29.17 38.12
N PRO A 4 59.94 -28.74 37.21
CA PRO A 4 60.18 -27.60 36.34
C PRO A 4 59.41 -26.36 36.82
N THR A 5 60.11 -25.24 36.75
CA THR A 5 59.74 -23.88 37.13
C THR A 5 58.90 -23.21 36.05
N LEU A 6 57.77 -22.62 36.45
CA LEU A 6 56.95 -21.72 35.63
C LEU A 6 57.47 -20.28 35.78
N PRO A 7 57.77 -19.55 34.69
CA PRO A 7 57.86 -18.10 34.74
C PRO A 7 56.47 -17.50 34.48
N LEU A 8 55.92 -16.85 35.51
CA LEU A 8 54.89 -15.83 35.39
C LEU A 8 55.50 -14.65 34.60
N VAL A 9 55.07 -14.42 33.37
CA VAL A 9 55.29 -13.15 32.67
C VAL A 9 53.94 -12.46 32.58
N GLY A 10 53.67 -11.61 33.57
CA GLY A 10 52.60 -10.63 33.50
C GLY A 10 53.02 -9.51 32.56
N ALA A 11 52.41 -9.44 31.39
CA ALA A 11 52.43 -8.26 30.55
C ALA A 11 51.22 -7.38 30.92
N LEU A 12 51.43 -6.46 31.86
CA LEU A 12 50.58 -5.28 32.00
C LEU A 12 50.88 -4.39 30.77
N LEU A 13 50.00 -4.40 29.79
CA LEU A 13 49.98 -3.39 28.73
C LEU A 13 49.49 -2.08 29.35
N LEU A 14 50.46 -1.24 29.73
CA LEU A 14 50.26 0.17 30.02
C LEU A 14 49.71 0.85 28.77
N ALA A 15 48.53 1.45 28.92
CA ALA A 15 47.91 2.32 27.94
C ALA A 15 48.90 3.42 27.51
N GLN A 16 49.15 3.55 26.21
CA GLN A 16 49.84 4.71 25.67
C GLN A 16 48.92 5.94 25.78
N PRO A 17 49.34 7.01 26.46
CA PRO A 17 48.62 8.28 26.46
C PRO A 17 49.06 9.05 25.21
N GLY A 18 48.19 9.11 24.20
CA GLY A 18 48.52 9.82 22.96
C GLY A 18 47.49 9.75 21.82
N SER A 19 46.42 8.98 21.95
CA SER A 19 45.26 9.08 21.06
C SER A 19 44.15 9.78 21.83
N GLU A 20 44.02 11.10 21.64
CA GLU A 20 42.81 11.81 22.08
C GLU A 20 41.62 11.09 21.44
N ALA A 21 40.71 10.61 22.28
CA ALA A 21 39.51 9.94 21.80
C ALA A 21 38.72 10.89 20.89
N PRO A 22 38.12 10.40 19.79
CA PRO A 22 37.35 11.24 18.88
C PRO A 22 36.28 12.03 19.65
N VAL A 23 36.30 13.35 19.51
CA VAL A 23 35.41 14.26 20.26
C VAL A 23 34.05 14.31 19.58
N LEU A 24 33.04 13.77 20.25
CA LEU A 24 31.63 13.93 19.88
C LEU A 24 31.25 15.40 19.94
N GLN A 25 30.85 15.97 18.81
CA GLN A 25 30.37 17.33 18.71
C GLN A 25 29.02 17.48 19.43
N PRO A 26 28.66 18.69 19.91
CA PRO A 26 27.30 18.93 20.37
C PRO A 26 26.29 18.69 19.23
N PRO A 27 25.06 18.24 19.54
CA PRO A 27 24.04 18.01 18.53
C PRO A 27 23.65 19.32 17.82
N SER A 28 23.56 19.27 16.49
CA SER A 28 23.04 20.37 15.66
C SER A 28 21.50 20.33 15.60
N PHE A 29 20.85 21.48 15.36
CA PHE A 29 19.40 21.56 15.18
C PHE A 29 19.05 22.18 13.81
N PRO A 30 18.29 21.48 12.95
CA PRO A 30 17.74 20.12 13.14
C PRO A 30 18.83 19.04 13.09
N LEU A 31 18.61 17.92 13.80
CA LEU A 31 19.57 16.81 13.83
C LEU A 31 19.70 16.17 12.43
N PRO A 32 20.91 16.08 11.85
CA PRO A 32 21.11 15.47 10.55
C PRO A 32 20.73 13.99 10.59
N ALA A 33 20.44 13.40 9.43
CA ALA A 33 20.14 11.98 9.31
C ALA A 33 21.27 11.25 8.57
N LEU A 34 21.48 9.98 8.94
CA LEU A 34 22.21 9.03 8.10
C LEU A 34 21.39 8.74 6.83
N THR A 35 22.09 8.49 5.74
CA THR A 35 21.51 8.20 4.42
C THR A 35 21.17 6.72 4.32
N TRP A 36 19.91 6.41 4.00
CA TRP A 36 19.46 5.03 3.80
C TRP A 36 20.23 4.33 2.68
N GLY A 37 20.69 3.09 2.94
CA GLY A 37 21.40 2.28 1.95
C GLY A 37 22.87 2.68 1.72
N ALA A 38 23.35 3.77 2.32
CA ALA A 38 24.77 4.11 2.29
C ALA A 38 25.58 3.20 3.23
N PRO A 39 26.85 2.91 2.90
CA PRO A 39 27.73 2.13 3.78
C PRO A 39 27.74 2.71 5.19
N THR A 40 27.42 1.87 6.17
CA THR A 40 27.32 2.26 7.58
C THR A 40 28.20 1.33 8.39
N ALA A 41 29.03 1.90 9.25
CA ALA A 41 29.97 1.14 10.05
C ALA A 41 29.62 1.20 11.53
N CYS A 42 29.88 0.12 12.27
CA CYS A 42 29.72 0.12 13.72
C CYS A 42 31.01 0.65 14.36
N LEU A 43 30.89 1.67 15.21
CA LEU A 43 31.99 2.26 15.96
C LEU A 43 31.79 2.06 17.46
N MET A 44 32.90 1.84 18.15
CA MET A 44 32.97 1.95 19.61
C MET A 44 33.61 3.30 19.95
N LEU A 45 32.81 4.21 20.48
CA LEU A 45 33.26 5.52 20.98
C LEU A 45 33.27 5.50 22.51
N PRO A 46 33.95 6.45 23.19
CA PRO A 46 33.86 6.57 24.64
C PRO A 46 32.40 6.63 25.09
N PRO A 47 32.01 5.86 26.13
CA PRO A 47 30.67 5.92 26.70
C PRO A 47 30.26 7.36 27.04
N THR A 48 29.01 7.69 26.75
CA THR A 48 28.41 8.98 27.14
C THR A 48 27.28 8.73 28.12
N GLN A 49 26.79 9.78 28.79
CA GLN A 49 25.61 9.67 29.65
C GLN A 49 24.37 9.17 28.88
N HIS A 50 24.24 9.56 27.60
CA HIS A 50 23.12 9.18 26.74
C HIS A 50 23.31 7.81 26.06
N VAL A 51 24.56 7.40 25.82
CA VAL A 51 24.92 6.12 25.18
C VAL A 51 26.00 5.43 26.02
N PRO A 52 25.63 4.80 27.14
CA PRO A 52 26.55 4.14 28.05
C PRO A 52 27.23 2.90 27.44
N SER A 53 26.64 2.28 26.40
CA SER A 53 27.30 1.18 25.69
C SER A 53 28.52 1.63 24.89
N GLY A 54 28.60 2.91 24.54
CA GLY A 54 29.60 3.43 23.60
C GLY A 54 29.44 2.89 22.18
N ALA A 55 28.33 2.22 21.85
CA ALA A 55 28.11 1.63 20.54
C ALA A 55 27.34 2.57 19.61
N TRP A 56 27.98 2.93 18.51
CA TRP A 56 27.48 3.88 17.52
C TRP A 56 27.49 3.27 16.13
N ARG A 57 26.65 3.81 15.25
CA ARG A 57 26.73 3.63 13.81
C ARG A 57 27.16 4.91 13.15
N ALA A 58 28.01 4.80 12.15
CA ALA A 58 28.65 5.94 11.53
C ALA A 58 28.55 5.88 10.01
N GLN A 59 28.30 7.05 9.41
CA GLN A 59 28.55 7.30 7.99
C GLN A 59 29.54 8.45 7.89
N CYS A 60 30.73 8.13 7.38
CA CYS A 60 31.83 9.07 7.29
C CYS A 60 31.97 9.61 5.86
N ASP A 61 32.28 10.89 5.78
CA ASP A 61 32.57 11.64 4.57
C ASP A 61 34.05 12.01 4.65
N ASP A 62 34.86 11.31 3.84
CA ASP A 62 36.32 11.43 3.86
C ASP A 62 36.78 12.82 3.39
N ASP A 63 36.09 13.41 2.41
CA ASP A 63 36.44 14.73 1.86
C ASP A 63 36.24 15.83 2.91
N ALA A 64 35.16 15.73 3.70
CA ALA A 64 34.84 16.68 4.76
C ALA A 64 35.43 16.30 6.14
N GLN A 65 36.14 15.17 6.23
CA GLN A 65 36.67 14.60 7.48
C GLN A 65 35.66 14.61 8.64
N ARG A 66 34.43 14.18 8.33
CA ARG A 66 33.30 14.19 9.28
C ARG A 66 32.62 12.82 9.29
N CYS A 67 32.19 12.38 10.46
CA CYS A 67 31.36 11.19 10.61
C CYS A 67 30.05 11.58 11.27
N ARG A 68 28.93 11.33 10.58
CA ARG A 68 27.61 11.38 11.20
C ARG A 68 27.42 10.12 12.02
N VAL A 69 27.13 10.26 13.31
CA VAL A 69 27.04 9.14 14.24
C VAL A 69 25.68 9.08 14.92
N ALA A 70 25.07 7.90 14.97
CA ALA A 70 23.83 7.65 15.69
C ALA A 70 24.00 6.47 16.66
N PRO A 71 23.27 6.41 17.78
CA PRO A 71 23.31 5.24 18.66
C PRO A 71 22.82 3.98 17.93
N VAL A 72 23.35 2.80 18.29
CA VAL A 72 22.89 1.52 17.71
C VAL A 72 21.56 1.04 18.30
N ARG A 73 21.15 1.61 19.45
CA ARG A 73 19.89 1.33 20.15
C ARG A 73 19.02 2.57 20.28
N GLU A 74 17.73 2.36 20.51
CA GLU A 74 16.77 3.44 20.73
C GLU A 74 17.03 4.16 22.06
N LEU A 75 16.74 5.45 22.09
CA LEU A 75 16.80 6.27 23.31
C LEU A 75 15.44 6.28 24.02
N GLY A 76 15.49 6.21 25.35
CA GLY A 76 14.35 6.28 26.24
C GLY A 76 13.74 7.67 26.33
N ALA A 77 12.70 7.80 27.16
CA ALA A 77 12.07 9.10 27.43
C ALA A 77 13.01 10.07 28.17
N ASP A 78 13.95 9.53 28.93
CA ASP A 78 15.06 10.20 29.62
C ASP A 78 16.24 10.53 28.69
N GLY A 79 16.17 10.12 27.42
CA GLY A 79 17.24 10.31 26.44
C GLY A 79 18.44 9.37 26.66
N VAL A 80 18.30 8.32 27.48
CA VAL A 80 19.34 7.31 27.70
C VAL A 80 19.06 6.10 26.83
N GLU A 81 20.11 5.49 26.31
CA GLU A 81 20.05 4.27 25.51
C GLU A 81 19.28 3.15 26.23
N THR A 82 18.35 2.53 25.50
CA THR A 82 17.59 1.36 25.94
C THR A 82 18.23 0.07 25.46
N ASP A 83 17.67 -1.09 25.83
CA ASP A 83 18.10 -2.38 25.30
C ASP A 83 17.54 -2.70 23.89
N ARG A 84 16.69 -1.82 23.33
CA ARG A 84 16.06 -2.07 22.03
C ARG A 84 16.96 -1.61 20.90
N PRO A 85 17.36 -2.49 19.97
CA PRO A 85 18.11 -2.06 18.78
C PRO A 85 17.26 -1.14 17.91
N VAL A 86 17.89 -0.22 17.20
CA VAL A 86 17.20 0.66 16.25
C VAL A 86 16.58 -0.18 15.12
N ALA A 87 15.25 -0.24 15.08
CA ALA A 87 14.51 -1.00 14.08
C ALA A 87 14.59 -0.37 12.68
N ARG A 88 14.52 -1.21 11.62
CA ARG A 88 14.47 -0.77 10.20
C ARG A 88 15.57 0.23 9.84
N ALA A 89 16.81 -0.14 10.12
CA ALA A 89 17.97 0.65 9.74
C ALA A 89 18.97 -0.22 8.97
N THR A 90 19.84 0.43 8.19
CA THR A 90 20.92 -0.26 7.49
C THR A 90 21.77 -1.01 8.51
N HIS A 91 22.05 -2.28 8.21
CA HIS A 91 22.94 -3.08 9.05
C HIS A 91 24.33 -2.44 9.04
N CYS A 92 24.88 -2.13 10.21
CA CYS A 92 26.26 -1.64 10.28
C CYS A 92 27.23 -2.82 10.26
N SER A 93 28.28 -2.77 9.44
CA SER A 93 29.38 -3.76 9.50
C SER A 93 30.48 -3.28 10.45
N VAL A 94 31.12 -4.22 11.14
CA VAL A 94 32.16 -3.92 12.14
C VAL A 94 33.55 -3.75 11.50
N SER A 95 33.73 -4.15 10.23
CA SER A 95 35.05 -4.17 9.61
C SER A 95 35.39 -2.83 8.95
N PHE A 96 35.98 -1.93 9.72
CA PHE A 96 37.00 -1.05 9.16
C PHE A 96 38.30 -1.83 9.02
N ASP A 97 39.05 -1.61 7.94
CA ASP A 97 40.47 -1.92 7.97
C ASP A 97 41.17 -1.02 9.01
N GLU A 98 42.33 -1.46 9.51
CA GLU A 98 43.08 -0.78 10.57
C GLU A 98 43.44 0.67 10.17
N GLU A 99 43.72 0.89 8.89
CA GLU A 99 43.99 2.21 8.31
C GLU A 99 42.79 3.16 8.41
N THR A 100 41.59 2.67 8.07
CA THR A 100 40.36 3.46 8.14
C THR A 100 39.96 3.69 9.60
N ALA A 101 40.18 2.72 10.49
CA ALA A 101 39.94 2.90 11.92
C ALA A 101 40.81 4.01 12.52
N GLU A 102 42.10 4.09 12.17
CA GLU A 102 42.97 5.19 12.59
C GLU A 102 42.57 6.53 11.96
N ARG A 103 42.21 6.54 10.67
CA ARG A 103 41.76 7.75 9.97
C ARG A 103 40.51 8.35 10.61
N VAL A 104 39.52 7.52 10.92
CA VAL A 104 38.24 7.94 11.51
C VAL A 104 38.41 8.55 12.90
N LYS A 105 39.46 8.21 13.66
CA LYS A 105 39.74 8.87 14.96
C LYS A 105 40.01 10.37 14.82
N THR A 106 40.49 10.81 13.66
CA THR A 106 40.75 12.24 13.37
C THR A 106 39.52 13.01 12.92
N TYR A 107 38.41 12.32 12.62
CA TYR A 107 37.22 12.95 12.05
C TYR A 107 36.36 13.59 13.13
N ARG A 108 35.61 14.61 12.72
CA ARG A 108 34.60 15.23 13.59
C ARG A 108 33.37 14.32 13.67
N MET A 109 33.06 13.85 14.88
CA MET A 109 31.89 13.01 15.15
C MET A 109 30.67 13.89 15.37
N GLU A 110 29.78 14.00 14.38
CA GLU A 110 28.56 14.80 14.45
C GLU A 110 27.36 13.91 14.83
N PRO A 111 26.64 14.20 15.94
CA PRO A 111 25.42 13.49 16.29
C PRO A 111 24.37 13.56 15.18
N ALA A 112 23.80 12.42 14.84
CA ALA A 112 22.81 12.26 13.78
C ALA A 112 21.71 11.29 14.20
N ARG A 113 20.57 11.34 13.50
CA ARG A 113 19.53 10.31 13.52
C ARG A 113 19.98 9.14 12.66
N ALA A 114 19.74 7.93 13.15
CA ALA A 114 19.92 6.74 12.32
C ALA A 114 19.04 6.81 11.06
N ASP A 115 19.47 6.12 10.02
CA ASP A 115 18.78 6.05 8.74
C ASP A 115 17.42 5.32 8.88
N ALA A 116 16.53 5.59 7.93
CA ALA A 116 15.23 4.92 7.82
C ALA A 116 14.89 4.67 6.35
N PRO A 117 14.24 3.55 6.01
CA PRO A 117 13.87 3.23 4.64
C PRO A 117 12.85 4.22 4.08
N PRO A 118 12.70 4.29 2.74
CA PRO A 118 11.64 5.07 2.11
C PRO A 118 10.25 4.72 2.68
N GLY A 119 9.43 5.75 2.93
CA GLY A 119 8.12 5.64 3.59
C GLY A 119 8.16 5.55 5.12
N TRP A 120 9.35 5.60 5.73
CA TRP A 120 9.55 5.61 7.17
C TRP A 120 10.30 6.85 7.63
N TYR A 121 9.87 7.40 8.76
CA TYR A 121 10.51 8.53 9.42
C TYR A 121 11.11 8.07 10.74
N ARG A 122 12.28 8.60 11.09
CA ARG A 122 12.90 8.39 12.39
C ARG A 122 12.95 9.68 13.20
N ASP A 123 12.50 9.59 14.44
CA ASP A 123 12.59 10.70 15.39
C ASP A 123 13.99 10.80 16.03
N GLU A 124 14.19 11.83 16.85
CA GLU A 124 15.46 12.09 17.54
C GLU A 124 15.80 11.02 18.59
N ARG A 125 14.81 10.24 19.04
CA ARG A 125 14.99 9.13 19.99
C ARG A 125 15.33 7.82 19.28
N GLY A 126 15.43 7.83 17.95
CA GLY A 126 15.71 6.64 17.18
C GLY A 126 14.49 5.77 16.91
N ARG A 127 13.28 6.20 17.30
CA ARG A 127 12.04 5.45 17.04
C ARG A 127 11.61 5.67 15.60
N VAL A 128 11.18 4.60 14.93
CA VAL A 128 10.71 4.64 13.55
C VAL A 128 9.18 4.67 13.52
N MET A 129 8.61 5.45 12.61
CA MET A 129 7.18 5.44 12.30
C MET A 129 6.97 5.46 10.79
N GLN A 130 5.96 4.74 10.32
CA GLN A 130 5.58 4.75 8.92
C GLN A 130 4.75 6.00 8.63
N PHE A 131 5.11 6.74 7.57
CA PHE A 131 4.37 7.94 7.14
C PHE A 131 3.78 7.79 5.73
N ASN A 132 3.97 6.65 5.09
CA ASN A 132 3.47 6.36 3.76
C ASN A 132 2.86 4.96 3.76
N PHE A 133 1.64 4.81 3.24
CA PHE A 133 0.92 3.54 3.31
C PHE A 133 0.41 3.12 1.92
N ASP A 134 0.56 1.84 1.62
CA ASP A 134 0.03 1.23 0.40
C ASP A 134 -1.31 0.54 0.70
N LEU A 135 -2.41 1.25 0.44
CA LEU A 135 -3.76 0.73 0.66
C LEU A 135 -4.19 -0.35 -0.35
N ASN A 136 -3.35 -0.67 -1.33
CA ASN A 136 -3.56 -1.79 -2.25
C ASN A 136 -2.85 -3.07 -1.78
N ARG A 137 -2.14 -3.02 -0.65
CA ARG A 137 -1.47 -4.17 -0.02
C ARG A 137 -1.83 -4.24 1.46
N ARG A 138 -3.04 -4.73 1.77
CA ARG A 138 -3.56 -4.70 3.16
C ARG A 138 -4.63 -5.75 3.39
N VAL A 139 -4.89 -6.03 4.66
CA VAL A 139 -6.19 -6.54 5.12
C VAL A 139 -6.96 -5.37 5.68
N TRP A 140 -8.23 -5.17 5.35
CA TRP A 140 -9.03 -4.09 5.93
C TRP A 140 -10.30 -4.61 6.60
N LEU A 141 -10.75 -3.86 7.60
CA LEU A 141 -12.03 -4.00 8.25
C LEU A 141 -12.63 -2.60 8.44
N GLY A 142 -13.88 -2.43 8.06
CA GLY A 142 -14.56 -1.16 8.03
C GLY A 142 -15.99 -1.23 8.53
N GLY A 143 -16.45 -0.08 9.00
CA GLY A 143 -17.84 0.17 9.39
C GLY A 143 -18.26 1.54 8.90
N ALA A 144 -19.43 1.64 8.28
CA ALA A 144 -19.96 2.89 7.76
C ALA A 144 -21.46 3.03 8.00
N TRP A 145 -21.91 4.27 8.20
CA TRP A 145 -23.30 4.62 8.01
C TRP A 145 -23.55 4.73 6.50
N ALA A 146 -24.56 4.00 6.00
CA ALA A 146 -24.79 3.82 4.56
C ALA A 146 -26.28 4.01 4.19
N PRO A 147 -26.84 5.23 4.35
CA PRO A 147 -28.21 5.51 3.95
C PRO A 147 -28.44 5.19 2.47
N MET A 148 -29.62 4.63 2.19
CA MET A 148 -30.07 4.30 0.84
C MET A 148 -31.36 5.04 0.54
N SER A 149 -31.41 5.70 -0.61
CA SER A 149 -32.63 6.28 -1.16
C SER A 149 -33.28 5.27 -2.11
N HIS A 150 -34.49 4.84 -1.75
CA HIS A 150 -35.35 3.97 -2.56
C HIS A 150 -36.77 4.57 -2.58
N ASP A 151 -37.31 4.82 -3.77
CA ASP A 151 -38.66 5.37 -3.94
C ASP A 151 -38.92 6.70 -3.20
N GLY A 152 -37.91 7.58 -3.19
CA GLY A 152 -37.95 8.86 -2.47
C GLY A 152 -37.87 8.73 -0.94
N GLN A 153 -37.83 7.51 -0.40
CA GLN A 153 -37.64 7.25 1.02
C GLN A 153 -36.16 6.97 1.32
N VAL A 154 -35.66 7.58 2.39
CA VAL A 154 -34.31 7.32 2.88
C VAL A 154 -34.37 6.24 3.96
N MET A 155 -33.74 5.12 3.68
CA MET A 155 -33.58 4.02 4.62
C MET A 155 -32.21 4.10 5.27
N HIS A 156 -32.17 4.18 6.60
CA HIS A 156 -30.92 4.20 7.36
C HIS A 156 -30.36 2.78 7.49
N ARG A 157 -29.12 2.59 7.05
CA ARG A 157 -28.44 1.30 7.08
C ARG A 157 -27.04 1.46 7.64
N MET A 158 -26.48 0.38 8.14
CA MET A 158 -25.05 0.28 8.47
C MET A 158 -24.40 -0.68 7.49
N ARG A 159 -23.17 -0.38 7.05
CA ARG A 159 -22.32 -1.27 6.27
C ARG A 159 -21.18 -1.76 7.16
N ALA A 160 -20.93 -3.05 7.15
CA ALA A 160 -19.67 -3.63 7.59
C ALA A 160 -18.95 -4.18 6.36
N ASP A 161 -17.67 -3.85 6.20
CA ASP A 161 -16.89 -4.31 5.04
C ASP A 161 -15.51 -4.81 5.45
N PHE A 162 -15.01 -5.82 4.75
CA PHE A 162 -13.66 -6.34 4.95
C PHE A 162 -13.12 -6.95 3.66
N GLY A 163 -11.80 -7.13 3.59
CA GLY A 163 -11.17 -7.81 2.47
C GLY A 163 -9.66 -7.83 2.57
N ILE A 164 -9.03 -8.47 1.59
CA ILE A 164 -7.59 -8.60 1.47
C ILE A 164 -7.19 -8.12 0.08
N ALA A 165 -6.19 -7.25 -0.01
CA ALA A 165 -5.60 -6.77 -1.25
C ALA A 165 -4.09 -7.06 -1.24
N VAL A 166 -3.60 -7.61 -2.34
CA VAL A 166 -2.20 -7.94 -2.54
C VAL A 166 -1.78 -7.45 -3.92
N GLU A 167 -0.64 -6.78 -3.98
CA GLU A 167 0.01 -6.42 -5.24
C GLU A 167 1.39 -7.04 -5.33
N VAL A 168 1.73 -7.55 -6.52
CA VAL A 168 3.02 -8.16 -6.81
C VAL A 168 3.54 -7.61 -8.14
N PRO A 169 4.59 -6.76 -8.14
CA PRO A 169 5.25 -6.34 -9.38
C PRO A 169 6.10 -7.47 -9.96
N THR A 170 6.28 -7.47 -11.29
CA THR A 170 7.26 -8.34 -11.96
C THR A 170 8.66 -7.74 -11.92
N ARG A 171 9.68 -8.55 -12.25
CA ARG A 171 11.06 -8.05 -12.38
C ARG A 171 11.12 -6.95 -13.44
N GLY A 172 11.56 -5.76 -13.05
CA GLY A 172 11.63 -4.58 -13.91
C GLY A 172 10.38 -3.69 -13.90
N ASP A 173 9.42 -3.95 -13.00
CA ASP A 173 8.22 -3.12 -12.74
C ASP A 173 7.33 -2.82 -13.97
N LYS A 174 7.48 -3.60 -15.06
CA LYS A 174 6.67 -3.45 -16.28
C LYS A 174 5.29 -4.08 -16.17
N THR A 175 5.06 -4.94 -15.19
CA THR A 175 3.76 -5.56 -14.93
C THR A 175 3.46 -5.52 -13.45
N LEU A 176 2.23 -5.23 -13.10
CA LEU A 176 1.72 -5.25 -11.74
C LEU A 176 0.54 -6.20 -11.65
N HIS A 177 0.70 -7.27 -10.88
CA HIS A 177 -0.38 -8.22 -10.58
C HIS A 177 -1.12 -7.76 -9.33
N ARG A 178 -2.45 -7.82 -9.37
CA ARG A 178 -3.34 -7.47 -8.27
C ARG A 178 -4.21 -8.65 -7.95
N LEU A 179 -4.27 -8.99 -6.67
CA LEU A 179 -5.17 -10.01 -6.15
C LEU A 179 -6.01 -9.39 -5.05
N ARG A 180 -7.31 -9.63 -5.09
CA ARG A 180 -8.23 -9.30 -4.01
C ARG A 180 -8.96 -10.54 -3.56
N PHE A 181 -9.11 -10.71 -2.25
CA PHE A 181 -9.75 -11.89 -1.67
C PHE A 181 -10.77 -11.50 -0.62
N LEU A 182 -11.82 -12.31 -0.53
CA LEU A 182 -12.85 -12.21 0.51
C LEU A 182 -13.41 -10.79 0.65
N GLU A 183 -13.52 -10.05 -0.46
CA GLU A 183 -14.11 -8.71 -0.45
C GLU A 183 -15.58 -8.87 -0.09
N THR A 184 -15.95 -8.39 1.10
CA THR A 184 -17.26 -8.60 1.67
C THR A 184 -17.86 -7.27 2.07
N GLU A 185 -19.12 -7.05 1.71
CA GLU A 185 -19.93 -5.94 2.19
C GLU A 185 -21.28 -6.45 2.69
N LEU A 186 -21.51 -6.23 3.99
CA LEU A 186 -22.76 -6.57 4.65
C LEU A 186 -23.50 -5.29 5.01
N HIS A 187 -24.73 -5.16 4.53
CA HIS A 187 -25.63 -4.07 4.93
C HIS A 187 -26.68 -4.56 5.94
N LEU A 188 -26.81 -3.84 7.05
CA LEU A 188 -27.76 -4.08 8.13
C LEU A 188 -28.91 -3.06 8.06
N GLY A 189 -30.14 -3.48 8.40
CA GLY A 189 -31.37 -2.68 8.26
C GLY A 189 -32.16 -3.08 7.01
N VAL A 190 -31.59 -2.84 5.83
CA VAL A 190 -32.03 -3.49 4.58
C VAL A 190 -30.97 -4.52 4.20
N HIS A 191 -31.21 -5.77 4.61
CA HIS A 191 -30.25 -6.84 4.47
C HIS A 191 -29.82 -7.02 3.01
N SER A 192 -28.53 -6.78 2.77
CA SER A 192 -27.85 -7.18 1.55
C SER A 192 -26.44 -7.65 1.87
N LEU A 193 -25.97 -8.61 1.09
CA LEU A 193 -24.64 -9.19 1.17
C LEU A 193 -24.05 -9.18 -0.23
N ASP A 194 -22.86 -8.61 -0.35
CA ASP A 194 -22.01 -8.69 -1.52
C ASP A 194 -20.71 -9.35 -1.07
N LEU A 195 -20.33 -10.47 -1.70
CA LEU A 195 -19.15 -11.24 -1.33
C LEU A 195 -18.45 -11.70 -2.59
N THR A 196 -17.20 -11.28 -2.79
CA THR A 196 -16.31 -11.82 -3.81
C THR A 196 -15.19 -12.63 -3.17
N LEU A 197 -15.06 -13.89 -3.56
CA LEU A 197 -14.01 -14.77 -3.04
C LEU A 197 -12.63 -14.35 -3.55
N ALA A 198 -12.49 -14.18 -4.87
CA ALA A 198 -11.22 -13.85 -5.48
C ALA A 198 -11.40 -12.99 -6.75
N ARG A 199 -10.58 -11.96 -6.86
CA ARG A 199 -10.35 -11.18 -8.09
C ARG A 199 -8.86 -11.17 -8.39
N TYR A 200 -8.55 -11.25 -9.67
CA TYR A 200 -7.20 -11.10 -10.17
C TYR A 200 -7.22 -10.18 -11.38
N ASP A 201 -6.32 -9.20 -11.39
CA ASP A 201 -6.05 -8.43 -12.59
C ASP A 201 -4.56 -8.11 -12.71
N PHE A 202 -4.16 -7.65 -13.89
CA PHE A 202 -2.84 -7.07 -14.05
C PHE A 202 -2.85 -5.85 -14.96
N SER A 203 -1.91 -4.95 -14.70
CA SER A 203 -1.56 -3.82 -15.56
C SER A 203 -0.18 -4.07 -16.17
N ILE A 204 0.02 -3.63 -17.41
CA ILE A 204 1.30 -3.75 -18.12
C ILE A 204 1.67 -2.37 -18.68
N GLN A 205 2.93 -1.97 -18.52
CA GLN A 205 3.54 -0.88 -19.27
C GLN A 205 4.32 -1.44 -20.46
N ARG A 206 3.83 -1.18 -21.68
CA ARG A 206 4.55 -1.54 -22.91
C ARG A 206 5.48 -0.42 -23.36
N GLU A 207 6.70 -0.79 -23.77
CA GLU A 207 7.65 0.13 -24.40
C GLU A 207 7.53 0.15 -25.93
N ASP A 208 6.87 -0.86 -26.51
CA ASP A 208 6.64 -0.95 -27.94
C ASP A 208 5.17 -0.61 -28.29
N PRO A 209 4.93 0.31 -29.24
CA PRO A 209 3.57 0.66 -29.64
C PRO A 209 2.93 -0.50 -30.42
N LEU A 210 1.67 -0.82 -30.10
CA LEU A 210 0.92 -1.84 -30.84
C LEU A 210 0.49 -1.31 -32.22
N LEU A 211 0.07 -0.05 -32.27
CA LEU A 211 -0.37 0.61 -33.49
C LEU A 211 0.44 1.89 -33.71
N ARG A 212 0.89 2.09 -34.95
CA ARG A 212 1.59 3.30 -35.39
C ARG A 212 0.72 3.98 -36.42
N VAL A 213 0.08 5.08 -36.03
CA VAL A 213 -0.78 5.87 -36.93
C VAL A 213 0.05 7.02 -37.49
N THR A 214 0.27 7.02 -38.81
CA THR A 214 0.94 8.15 -39.47
C THR A 214 -0.11 9.03 -40.12
N THR A 215 -0.14 10.31 -39.76
CA THR A 215 -1.03 11.29 -40.35
C THR A 215 -0.29 12.08 -41.42
N PHE A 216 -0.95 12.30 -42.56
CA PHE A 216 -0.42 13.09 -43.69
C PHE A 216 -1.17 14.42 -43.88
N LEU A 217 -2.16 14.71 -43.03
CA LEU A 217 -2.82 16.00 -42.97
C LEU A 217 -1.88 17.03 -42.34
N GLY A 218 -1.25 17.85 -43.19
CA GLY A 218 -0.24 18.83 -42.79
C GLY A 218 1.18 18.26 -42.84
N LYS A 219 2.01 18.58 -41.84
CA LYS A 219 3.36 17.98 -41.74
C LYS A 219 3.21 16.52 -41.30
N PRO A 220 3.84 15.55 -41.99
CA PRO A 220 3.78 14.14 -41.60
C PRO A 220 4.14 13.95 -40.14
N ARG A 221 3.26 13.30 -39.37
CA ARG A 221 3.47 12.99 -37.95
C ARG A 221 3.13 11.54 -37.68
N ARG A 222 3.96 10.89 -36.87
CA ARG A 222 3.72 9.53 -36.38
C ARG A 222 3.18 9.59 -34.96
N HIS A 223 2.09 8.88 -34.71
CA HIS A 223 1.45 8.70 -33.42
C HIS A 223 1.60 7.25 -33.00
N ASP A 224 2.30 7.02 -31.90
CA ASP A 224 2.55 5.70 -31.35
C ASP A 224 1.52 5.42 -30.25
N LEU A 225 0.69 4.39 -30.47
CA LEU A 225 -0.36 3.99 -29.54
C LEU A 225 0.09 2.74 -28.77
N TYR A 226 0.36 2.95 -27.48
CA TYR A 226 0.71 1.91 -26.53
C TYR A 226 -0.58 1.34 -25.94
N LEU A 227 -1.03 0.19 -26.45
CA LEU A 227 -2.19 -0.50 -25.90
C LEU A 227 -1.74 -1.36 -24.71
N ASN A 228 -1.85 -0.78 -23.52
CA ASN A 228 -1.56 -1.41 -22.23
C ASN A 228 -2.68 -2.37 -21.86
N MET A 229 -2.73 -3.50 -22.58
CA MET A 229 -3.77 -4.52 -22.42
C MET A 229 -3.47 -5.43 -21.24
N GLY A 230 -4.48 -5.64 -20.40
CA GLY A 230 -4.47 -6.57 -19.28
C GLY A 230 -5.59 -7.59 -19.35
N LEU A 231 -5.66 -8.41 -18.30
CA LEU A 231 -6.77 -9.32 -18.05
C LEU A 231 -7.32 -9.02 -16.66
N TRP A 232 -8.63 -9.10 -16.53
CA TRP A 232 -9.35 -9.08 -15.27
C TRP A 232 -10.16 -10.36 -15.15
N MET A 233 -10.10 -10.98 -13.98
CA MET A 233 -10.80 -12.22 -13.68
C MET A 233 -11.44 -12.13 -12.30
N GLU A 234 -12.63 -12.68 -12.18
CA GLU A 234 -13.32 -12.87 -10.91
C GLU A 234 -13.75 -14.34 -10.79
N ALA A 235 -13.61 -14.88 -9.59
CA ALA A 235 -14.10 -16.21 -9.25
C ALA A 235 -14.99 -16.10 -8.01
N LEU A 236 -16.21 -16.62 -8.13
CA LEU A 236 -17.22 -16.68 -7.07
C LEU A 236 -17.55 -15.30 -6.49
N HIS A 237 -18.60 -14.68 -7.02
CA HIS A 237 -19.21 -13.49 -6.45
C HIS A 237 -20.68 -13.75 -6.12
N LEU A 238 -21.02 -13.67 -4.84
CA LEU A 238 -22.36 -13.86 -4.29
C LEU A 238 -22.98 -12.49 -4.00
N GLU A 239 -24.07 -12.19 -4.68
CA GLU A 239 -24.93 -11.05 -4.39
C GLU A 239 -26.25 -11.56 -3.80
N GLN A 240 -26.61 -11.09 -2.61
CA GLN A 240 -27.90 -11.36 -1.98
C GLN A 240 -28.53 -10.05 -1.52
N LEU A 241 -29.79 -9.84 -1.88
CA LEU A 241 -30.52 -8.61 -1.54
C LEU A 241 -32.02 -8.86 -1.41
N LYS A 242 -32.67 -7.98 -0.66
CA LYS A 242 -34.13 -7.96 -0.50
C LYS A 242 -34.68 -6.60 -0.95
N ARG A 243 -35.65 -6.60 -1.85
CA ARG A 243 -36.31 -5.40 -2.42
C ARG A 243 -37.79 -5.63 -2.59
N ASP A 244 -38.61 -4.68 -2.14
CA ASP A 244 -40.07 -4.71 -2.25
C ASP A 244 -40.69 -6.07 -1.84
N GLY A 245 -40.12 -6.70 -0.79
CA GLY A 245 -40.53 -8.01 -0.29
C GLY A 245 -39.93 -9.22 -1.05
N GLN A 246 -39.38 -9.01 -2.24
CA GLN A 246 -38.71 -10.02 -3.05
C GLN A 246 -37.26 -10.24 -2.58
N VAL A 247 -36.79 -11.48 -2.70
CA VAL A 247 -35.40 -11.85 -2.41
C VAL A 247 -34.75 -12.23 -3.73
N ALA A 248 -33.56 -11.68 -3.98
CA ALA A 248 -32.73 -12.05 -5.11
C ALA A 248 -31.38 -12.58 -4.61
N ARG A 249 -30.89 -13.65 -5.24
CA ARG A 249 -29.62 -14.29 -4.92
C ARG A 249 -28.94 -14.70 -6.22
N PHE A 250 -27.80 -14.08 -6.50
CA PHE A 250 -27.01 -14.30 -7.70
C PHE A 250 -25.63 -14.80 -7.31
N LEU A 251 -25.13 -15.79 -8.03
CA LEU A 251 -23.78 -16.32 -7.87
C LEU A 251 -23.06 -16.27 -9.21
N SER A 252 -22.19 -15.29 -9.41
CA SER A 252 -21.22 -15.31 -10.51
C SER A 252 -20.20 -16.42 -10.23
N LEU A 253 -20.20 -17.46 -11.05
CA LEU A 253 -19.26 -18.59 -10.94
C LEU A 253 -17.86 -18.17 -11.36
N GLY A 254 -17.78 -17.34 -12.39
CA GLY A 254 -16.56 -16.70 -12.83
C GLY A 254 -16.79 -15.75 -13.99
N ALA A 255 -15.90 -14.77 -14.10
CA ALA A 255 -15.91 -13.78 -15.17
C ALA A 255 -14.49 -13.53 -15.68
N VAL A 256 -14.37 -13.27 -16.99
CA VAL A 256 -13.10 -12.96 -17.65
C VAL A 256 -13.32 -11.77 -18.57
N GLN A 257 -12.47 -10.75 -18.42
CA GLN A 257 -12.54 -9.51 -19.18
C GLN A 257 -11.17 -9.07 -19.66
N ALA A 258 -11.11 -8.58 -20.89
CA ALA A 258 -9.94 -7.86 -21.38
C ALA A 258 -10.00 -6.44 -20.84
N SER A 259 -8.86 -5.91 -20.39
CA SER A 259 -8.74 -4.54 -19.90
C SER A 259 -7.76 -3.72 -20.72
N VAL A 260 -8.00 -2.42 -20.81
CA VAL A 260 -7.10 -1.45 -21.44
C VAL A 260 -6.94 -0.27 -20.50
N ASP A 261 -5.72 -0.03 -20.06
CA ASP A 261 -5.39 1.11 -19.20
C ASP A 261 -5.29 2.36 -20.08
N LEU A 262 -6.27 3.26 -19.97
CA LEU A 262 -6.31 4.55 -20.67
C LEU A 262 -5.25 5.50 -20.11
N TRP A 263 -4.96 5.36 -18.82
CA TRP A 263 -3.90 6.05 -18.09
C TRP A 263 -3.45 5.18 -16.92
N HIS A 264 -2.16 5.29 -16.56
CA HIS A 264 -1.64 4.72 -15.32
C HIS A 264 -0.45 5.53 -14.80
N SER A 265 -0.14 5.40 -13.50
CA SER A 265 1.07 5.93 -12.89
C SER A 265 2.32 5.14 -13.31
N ARG A 266 3.52 5.70 -13.06
CA ARG A 266 4.80 5.03 -13.39
C ARG A 266 5.03 3.74 -12.62
N ASP A 267 4.54 3.66 -11.38
CA ASP A 267 4.59 2.46 -10.53
C ASP A 267 3.44 1.49 -10.78
N LEU A 268 2.62 1.78 -11.81
CA LEU A 268 1.40 1.09 -12.23
C LEU A 268 0.26 1.09 -11.21
N VAL A 269 0.45 1.59 -9.99
CA VAL A 269 -0.50 1.49 -8.87
C VAL A 269 -1.81 2.21 -9.20
N SER A 270 -1.72 3.45 -9.67
CA SER A 270 -2.88 4.25 -10.07
C SER A 270 -3.22 4.01 -11.54
N TYR A 271 -4.51 3.94 -11.86
CA TYR A 271 -4.98 3.73 -13.23
C TYR A 271 -6.36 4.31 -13.48
N VAL A 272 -6.65 4.54 -14.76
CA VAL A 272 -8.00 4.65 -15.32
C VAL A 272 -8.07 3.66 -16.47
N ARG A 273 -9.02 2.73 -16.44
CA ARG A 273 -9.09 1.63 -17.39
C ARG A 273 -10.51 1.36 -17.86
N VAL A 274 -10.61 0.82 -19.06
CA VAL A 274 -11.84 0.19 -19.56
C VAL A 274 -11.64 -1.32 -19.57
N ARG A 275 -12.68 -2.07 -19.21
CA ARG A 275 -12.70 -3.53 -19.29
C ARG A 275 -13.98 -4.01 -19.94
N ALA A 276 -13.92 -5.12 -20.66
CA ALA A 276 -15.08 -5.77 -21.26
C ALA A 276 -14.87 -7.27 -21.41
N GLY A 277 -15.94 -8.05 -21.24
CA GLY A 277 -15.90 -9.49 -21.39
C GLY A 277 -17.19 -10.15 -20.98
N THR A 278 -17.09 -11.33 -20.40
CA THR A 278 -18.27 -12.14 -20.06
C THR A 278 -18.02 -12.96 -18.79
N GLY A 279 -19.11 -13.24 -18.08
CA GLY A 279 -19.14 -14.20 -16.98
C GLY A 279 -20.25 -15.23 -17.11
N VAL A 280 -20.29 -16.14 -16.14
CA VAL A 280 -21.37 -17.09 -15.95
C VAL A 280 -21.99 -16.83 -14.58
N GLU A 281 -23.28 -16.56 -14.56
CA GLU A 281 -24.03 -16.28 -13.34
C GLU A 281 -25.11 -17.34 -13.11
N SER A 282 -25.29 -17.74 -11.85
CA SER A 282 -26.38 -18.58 -11.39
C SER A 282 -27.42 -17.74 -10.65
N ASP A 283 -28.66 -17.76 -11.12
CA ASP A 283 -29.82 -17.24 -10.38
C ASP A 283 -30.27 -18.32 -9.40
N LEU A 284 -29.89 -18.17 -8.13
CA LEU A 284 -30.12 -19.19 -7.10
C LEU A 284 -31.59 -19.27 -6.66
N VAL A 285 -32.39 -18.24 -6.96
CA VAL A 285 -33.82 -18.23 -6.62
C VAL A 285 -34.63 -19.01 -7.65
N HIS A 286 -34.28 -18.86 -8.93
CA HIS A 286 -35.00 -19.51 -10.04
C HIS A 286 -34.30 -20.78 -10.57
N GLY A 287 -33.08 -21.07 -10.12
CA GLY A 287 -32.39 -22.33 -10.37
C GLY A 287 -31.84 -22.51 -11.79
N PHE A 288 -31.32 -21.45 -12.41
CA PHE A 288 -30.71 -21.53 -13.75
C PHE A 288 -29.39 -20.76 -13.83
N ASN A 289 -28.60 -21.06 -14.87
CA ASN A 289 -27.38 -20.32 -15.20
C ASN A 289 -27.59 -19.45 -16.45
N ALA A 290 -26.95 -18.30 -16.49
CA ALA A 290 -26.96 -17.35 -17.59
C ALA A 290 -25.54 -16.91 -17.93
N VAL A 291 -25.37 -16.39 -19.14
CA VAL A 291 -24.12 -15.72 -19.57
C VAL A 291 -24.29 -14.24 -19.32
N ALA A 292 -23.32 -13.62 -18.65
CA ALA A 292 -23.36 -12.23 -18.25
C ALA A 292 -22.25 -11.43 -18.96
N PRO A 293 -22.42 -11.02 -20.24
CA PRO A 293 -21.55 -10.02 -20.82
C PRO A 293 -21.58 -8.72 -20.02
N SER A 294 -20.42 -8.11 -19.84
CA SER A 294 -20.28 -6.85 -19.12
C SER A 294 -19.14 -6.00 -19.64
N ALA A 295 -19.24 -4.70 -19.37
CA ALA A 295 -18.23 -3.70 -19.64
C ALA A 295 -18.18 -2.69 -18.51
N ALA A 296 -16.98 -2.22 -18.17
CA ALA A 296 -16.80 -1.23 -17.12
C ALA A 296 -15.71 -0.20 -17.46
N LEU A 297 -15.90 1.01 -16.93
CA LEU A 297 -14.88 2.03 -16.76
C LEU A 297 -14.52 2.06 -15.28
N GLU A 298 -13.23 1.97 -14.94
CA GLU A 298 -12.75 1.98 -13.56
C GLU A 298 -11.59 2.94 -13.38
N GLY A 299 -11.48 3.51 -12.19
CA GLY A 299 -10.32 4.28 -11.78
C GLY A 299 -9.97 4.00 -10.33
N ASP A 300 -8.69 3.84 -10.06
CA ASP A 300 -8.10 3.80 -8.71
C ASP A 300 -6.89 4.72 -8.73
N VAL A 301 -6.94 5.83 -8.00
CA VAL A 301 -5.96 6.90 -8.09
C VAL A 301 -5.52 7.31 -6.70
N THR A 302 -4.21 7.25 -6.46
CA THR A 302 -3.59 7.89 -5.31
C THR A 302 -3.30 9.34 -5.67
N LEU A 303 -3.90 10.28 -4.94
CA LEU A 303 -3.89 11.70 -5.31
C LEU A 303 -2.65 12.45 -4.82
N ASP A 304 -1.95 11.91 -3.83
CA ASP A 304 -0.78 12.53 -3.21
C ASP A 304 0.47 11.63 -3.26
N PRO A 305 1.68 12.22 -3.14
CA PRO A 305 2.93 11.45 -3.10
C PRO A 305 3.03 10.52 -1.89
N ASP A 306 2.45 10.91 -0.75
CA ASP A 306 2.55 10.18 0.52
C ASP A 306 1.57 9.00 0.63
N GLY A 307 0.59 8.91 -0.27
CA GLY A 307 -0.40 7.84 -0.30
C GLY A 307 -1.47 7.97 0.78
N PHE A 308 -1.80 9.18 1.22
CA PHE A 308 -2.87 9.41 2.19
C PHE A 308 -4.25 9.50 1.56
N HIS A 309 -4.35 9.92 0.30
CA HIS A 309 -5.57 10.26 -0.39
C HIS A 309 -5.81 9.31 -1.57
N HIS A 310 -6.88 8.54 -1.49
CA HIS A 310 -7.24 7.56 -2.50
C HIS A 310 -8.63 7.87 -3.05
N PHE A 311 -8.73 7.92 -4.37
CA PHE A 311 -9.98 8.09 -5.08
C PHE A 311 -10.25 6.86 -5.95
N ARG A 312 -11.45 6.30 -5.82
CA ARG A 312 -11.90 5.15 -6.61
C ARG A 312 -13.20 5.49 -7.31
N MET A 313 -13.33 5.05 -8.56
CA MET A 313 -14.58 5.17 -9.31
C MET A 313 -14.79 3.92 -10.16
N SER A 314 -16.05 3.55 -10.37
CA SER A 314 -16.39 2.65 -11.47
C SER A 314 -17.79 2.91 -12.02
N ALA A 315 -17.97 2.55 -13.28
CA ALA A 315 -19.25 2.47 -13.95
C ALA A 315 -19.27 1.17 -14.74
N GLU A 316 -20.19 0.27 -14.42
CA GLU A 316 -20.28 -1.07 -15.00
C GLU A 316 -21.69 -1.34 -15.51
N VAL A 317 -21.77 -1.88 -16.72
CA VAL A 317 -23.00 -2.38 -17.33
C VAL A 317 -22.87 -3.88 -17.55
N GLU A 318 -23.92 -4.61 -17.22
CA GLU A 318 -24.04 -6.05 -17.38
C GLU A 318 -25.41 -6.40 -17.94
N THR A 319 -25.47 -7.42 -18.79
CA THR A 319 -26.72 -7.94 -19.35
C THR A 319 -26.74 -9.45 -19.18
N LEU A 320 -27.86 -10.04 -18.76
CA LEU A 320 -28.00 -11.50 -18.74
C LEU A 320 -28.54 -12.01 -20.08
N LEU A 321 -27.75 -12.86 -20.72
CA LEU A 321 -28.09 -13.58 -21.94
C LEU A 321 -28.36 -15.05 -21.64
N LEU A 322 -29.14 -15.69 -22.51
CA LEU A 322 -29.52 -17.11 -22.41
C LEU A 322 -30.30 -17.48 -21.13
N ALA A 323 -30.76 -16.48 -20.37
CA ALA A 323 -31.64 -16.70 -19.22
C ALA A 323 -33.03 -17.20 -19.69
N PRO A 324 -33.61 -18.21 -19.03
CA PRO A 324 -35.00 -18.58 -19.22
C PRO A 324 -35.95 -17.42 -18.92
N ARG A 325 -37.17 -17.50 -19.49
CA ARG A 325 -38.22 -16.54 -19.16
C ARG A 325 -38.65 -16.73 -17.70
N VAL A 326 -38.58 -15.65 -16.94
CA VAL A 326 -39.11 -15.55 -15.58
C VAL A 326 -40.25 -14.53 -15.61
N GLU A 327 -41.36 -14.85 -14.95
CA GLU A 327 -42.51 -13.95 -14.88
C GLU A 327 -42.16 -12.67 -14.10
N GLY A 328 -42.62 -11.53 -14.59
CA GLY A 328 -42.30 -10.23 -13.97
C GLY A 328 -40.86 -9.76 -14.18
N ARG A 329 -40.09 -10.37 -15.09
CA ARG A 329 -38.74 -9.97 -15.49
C ARG A 329 -38.62 -9.83 -17.01
N PRO A 330 -37.88 -8.84 -17.55
CA PRO A 330 -37.56 -8.78 -18.97
C PRO A 330 -36.76 -9.99 -19.45
N ARG A 331 -36.79 -10.25 -20.77
CA ARG A 331 -36.09 -11.40 -21.39
C ARG A 331 -34.57 -11.28 -21.33
N ARG A 332 -34.06 -10.05 -21.30
CA ARG A 332 -32.64 -9.72 -21.24
C ARG A 332 -32.48 -8.66 -20.17
N PRO A 333 -32.44 -9.06 -18.91
CA PRO A 333 -32.31 -8.09 -17.83
C PRO A 333 -30.90 -7.48 -17.86
N GLU A 334 -30.81 -6.24 -17.40
CA GLU A 334 -29.64 -5.39 -17.39
C GLU A 334 -29.38 -4.85 -15.98
N ARG A 335 -28.11 -4.66 -15.66
CA ARG A 335 -27.65 -4.01 -14.45
C ARG A 335 -26.67 -2.91 -14.82
N LEU A 336 -26.88 -1.74 -14.28
CA LEU A 336 -25.97 -0.60 -14.36
C LEU A 336 -25.57 -0.23 -12.93
N ARG A 337 -24.28 -0.32 -12.63
CA ARG A 337 -23.70 0.03 -11.34
C ARG A 337 -22.75 1.19 -11.53
N VAL A 338 -22.89 2.24 -10.74
CA VAL A 338 -21.94 3.36 -10.67
C VAL A 338 -21.49 3.54 -9.23
N GLN A 339 -20.22 3.83 -9.03
CA GLN A 339 -19.68 4.17 -7.72
C GLN A 339 -18.56 5.20 -7.84
N ALA A 340 -18.46 6.03 -6.81
CA ALA A 340 -17.31 6.90 -6.58
C ALA A 340 -17.03 6.93 -5.08
N GLY A 341 -15.77 6.83 -4.70
CA GLY A 341 -15.36 6.75 -3.31
C GLY A 341 -14.04 7.47 -3.08
N TYR A 342 -13.90 8.02 -1.90
CA TYR A 342 -12.72 8.71 -1.44
C TYR A 342 -12.33 8.17 -0.06
N GLU A 343 -11.10 7.71 0.06
CA GLU A 343 -10.53 7.19 1.30
C GLU A 343 -9.32 8.05 1.69
N VAL A 344 -9.31 8.55 2.91
CA VAL A 344 -8.23 9.38 3.45
C VAL A 344 -7.72 8.81 4.77
N ILE A 345 -6.40 8.63 4.88
CA ILE A 345 -5.76 8.17 6.12
C ILE A 345 -5.76 9.32 7.13
N LEU A 346 -6.37 9.10 8.30
CA LEU A 346 -6.47 10.12 9.35
C LEU A 346 -5.33 10.04 10.36
N LEU A 347 -4.99 8.81 10.75
CA LEU A 347 -3.95 8.51 11.74
C LEU A 347 -3.49 7.07 11.57
N ALA A 348 -2.41 6.69 12.27
CA ALA A 348 -1.98 5.30 12.38
C ALA A 348 -1.79 4.90 13.86
N ILE A 349 -2.17 3.66 14.19
CA ILE A 349 -1.93 3.05 15.50
C ILE A 349 -0.98 1.87 15.28
N ASN A 350 0.23 1.92 15.85
CA ASN A 350 1.27 0.90 15.62
C ASN A 350 1.53 0.64 14.12
N ASP A 351 1.71 1.73 13.36
CA ASP A 351 1.89 1.70 11.89
C ASP A 351 0.73 1.02 11.13
N GLN A 352 -0.47 0.94 11.72
CA GLN A 352 -1.68 0.47 11.06
C GLN A 352 -2.61 1.66 10.79
N PRO A 353 -2.88 2.03 9.52
CA PRO A 353 -3.64 3.23 9.23
C PRO A 353 -5.14 3.05 9.51
N LEU A 354 -5.71 4.08 10.11
CA LEU A 354 -7.14 4.29 10.26
C LEU A 354 -7.58 5.37 9.26
N SER A 355 -8.43 4.97 8.31
CA SER A 355 -8.90 5.84 7.24
C SER A 355 -10.36 6.24 7.45
N LEU A 356 -10.69 7.46 7.03
CA LEU A 356 -12.07 7.87 6.73
C LEU A 356 -12.40 7.48 5.29
N LEU A 357 -13.58 6.92 5.10
CA LEU A 357 -14.12 6.58 3.79
C LEU A 357 -15.44 7.30 3.58
N VAL A 358 -15.57 7.92 2.42
CA VAL A 358 -16.84 8.46 1.91
C VAL A 358 -17.07 7.91 0.51
N ASP A 359 -18.21 7.29 0.26
CA ASP A 359 -18.56 6.77 -1.05
C ASP A 359 -20.02 7.02 -1.43
N GLY A 360 -20.27 7.10 -2.73
CA GLY A 360 -21.59 7.16 -3.34
C GLY A 360 -21.75 6.04 -4.35
N ARG A 361 -22.92 5.42 -4.36
CA ARG A 361 -23.27 4.30 -5.25
C ARG A 361 -24.63 4.52 -5.87
N GLY A 362 -24.76 4.18 -7.15
CA GLY A 362 -26.01 4.14 -7.88
C GLY A 362 -26.17 2.80 -8.56
N VAL A 363 -27.33 2.17 -8.44
CA VAL A 363 -27.65 0.91 -9.13
C VAL A 363 -28.98 1.07 -9.85
N ARG A 364 -29.01 0.75 -11.13
CA ARG A 364 -30.23 0.54 -11.92
C ARG A 364 -30.27 -0.90 -12.35
N ARG A 365 -31.37 -1.61 -12.10
CA ARG A 365 -31.50 -3.03 -12.44
C ARG A 365 -32.96 -3.41 -12.70
N ASP A 366 -33.16 -4.42 -13.52
CA ASP A 366 -34.47 -4.99 -13.86
C ASP A 366 -34.50 -6.53 -13.78
N ASP A 367 -33.48 -7.12 -13.16
CA ASP A 367 -33.24 -8.57 -13.09
C ASP A 367 -33.97 -9.28 -11.95
N ILE A 368 -34.63 -8.52 -11.06
CA ILE A 368 -35.39 -9.06 -9.92
C ILE A 368 -36.86 -9.19 -10.34
N ALA A 369 -37.39 -10.40 -10.32
CA ALA A 369 -38.77 -10.69 -10.71
C ALA A 369 -39.77 -9.90 -9.84
N GLY A 370 -40.67 -9.17 -10.50
CA GLY A 370 -41.75 -8.42 -9.83
C GLY A 370 -41.29 -7.13 -9.14
N VAL A 371 -40.02 -6.74 -9.26
CA VAL A 371 -39.51 -5.44 -8.81
C VAL A 371 -39.32 -4.54 -10.04
N PRO A 372 -39.92 -3.34 -10.08
CA PRO A 372 -39.80 -2.47 -11.25
C PRO A 372 -38.38 -1.87 -11.36
N GLU A 373 -37.97 -1.60 -12.60
CA GLU A 373 -36.68 -0.98 -12.91
C GLU A 373 -36.61 0.46 -12.37
N ARG A 374 -35.66 0.73 -11.47
CA ARG A 374 -35.42 2.08 -10.93
C ARG A 374 -33.98 2.24 -10.49
N TRP A 375 -33.59 3.50 -10.29
CA TRP A 375 -32.33 3.85 -9.64
C TRP A 375 -32.45 3.76 -8.12
N GLU A 376 -31.51 3.04 -7.52
CA GLU A 376 -31.24 3.05 -6.09
C GLU A 376 -29.93 3.80 -5.85
N TRP A 377 -29.94 4.76 -4.93
CA TRP A 377 -28.75 5.52 -4.57
C TRP A 377 -28.37 5.24 -3.11
N SER A 378 -27.09 5.07 -2.84
CA SER A 378 -26.55 4.94 -1.49
C SER A 378 -25.41 5.94 -1.34
N ALA A 379 -25.33 6.57 -0.17
CA ALA A 379 -24.15 7.30 0.25
C ALA A 379 -23.62 6.65 1.51
N SER A 380 -22.32 6.57 1.69
CA SER A 380 -21.69 5.94 2.84
C SER A 380 -20.64 6.86 3.43
N ALA A 381 -20.55 6.92 4.75
CA ALA A 381 -19.48 7.58 5.48
C ALA A 381 -19.07 6.69 6.66
N GLY A 382 -17.79 6.38 6.78
CA GLY A 382 -17.32 5.42 7.77
C GLY A 382 -15.82 5.41 7.98
N LEU A 383 -15.37 4.48 8.81
CA LEU A 383 -13.97 4.27 9.13
C LEU A 383 -13.51 2.90 8.65
N ARG A 384 -12.26 2.82 8.21
CA ARG A 384 -11.58 1.58 7.85
C ARG A 384 -10.26 1.46 8.58
N PHE A 385 -10.07 0.35 9.28
CA PHE A 385 -8.77 -0.02 9.82
C PHE A 385 -8.05 -0.92 8.83
N SER A 386 -6.82 -0.56 8.46
CA SER A 386 -5.99 -1.37 7.58
C SER A 386 -4.86 -2.01 8.35
N LEU A 387 -4.73 -3.33 8.20
CA LEU A 387 -3.71 -4.15 8.79
C LEU A 387 -2.65 -4.52 7.75
N TRP A 388 -1.40 -4.49 8.19
CA TRP A 388 -0.20 -4.85 7.42
C TRP A 388 -0.01 -4.04 6.13
N ALA A 389 -0.50 -2.80 6.09
CA ALA A 389 -0.26 -1.88 4.98
C ALA A 389 1.21 -1.46 4.94
N PRO A 390 2.03 -1.94 3.99
CA PRO A 390 3.44 -1.59 3.90
C PRO A 390 3.59 -0.16 3.35
N ALA A 391 4.81 0.37 3.37
CA ALA A 391 5.14 1.56 2.58
C ALA A 391 4.99 1.25 1.07
N ARG A 392 4.61 2.28 0.31
CA ARG A 392 4.51 2.19 -1.16
C ARG A 392 5.88 1.89 -1.76
N ARG A 393 5.90 1.22 -2.92
CA ARG A 393 7.14 0.97 -3.69
C ARG A 393 7.83 2.26 -4.13
N SER A 394 7.02 3.27 -4.42
CA SER A 394 7.40 4.62 -4.83
C SER A 394 7.53 5.60 -3.66
N ALA A 395 7.53 5.12 -2.42
CA ALA A 395 7.56 5.99 -1.24
C ALA A 395 8.80 6.89 -1.23
N PRO A 396 8.67 8.17 -0.86
CA PRO A 396 9.81 9.08 -0.73
C PRO A 396 10.65 8.75 0.51
N ILE A 397 11.89 9.23 0.53
CA ILE A 397 12.69 9.32 1.76
C ILE A 397 12.15 10.50 2.57
N ALA A 398 12.02 10.37 3.90
CA ALA A 398 11.35 11.37 4.74
C ALA A 398 11.94 12.79 4.68
N VAL A 399 13.21 12.95 4.25
CA VAL A 399 13.83 14.26 4.03
C VAL A 399 13.21 14.96 2.82
N ALA A 400 12.88 14.21 1.76
CA ALA A 400 12.24 14.72 0.55
C ALA A 400 10.72 14.93 0.71
N ALA A 401 10.09 14.35 1.74
CA ALA A 401 8.66 14.51 2.02
C ALA A 401 8.33 15.78 2.83
N ARG A 402 9.34 16.56 3.24
CA ARG A 402 9.19 17.82 3.99
C ARG A 402 9.37 19.07 3.11
N GLU A 403 9.77 18.90 1.86
CA GLU A 403 9.81 19.95 0.82
C GLU A 403 8.53 19.88 -0.01
#